data_AF-A0A151T5J3-F1
#
_entry.id   AF-A0A151T5J3-F1
#
_cell.length_a   1.000
_cell.length_b   1.000
_cell.length_c   1.000
_cell.angle_alpha   90.00
_cell.angle_beta   90.00
_cell.angle_gamma   90.00
#
_symmetry.space_group_name_H-M   'P 1'
#
loop_
_entity.id
_entity.type
_entity.pdbx_description
1 polymer ?
#
loop_
_entity_poly.entity_id
_entity_poly.type
_entity_poly.pdbx_seq_one_letter_code
_entity_poly.pdbx_strand_id
1 'polypeptide(L)'
;MEEIVKKFQSKFRKVREEMNKWNELQSCLISQFRNASHIVERLQVLQNSNNYGVLNCVSGTRDALLEKQFESFRNILVSMRKTLEEFHCIVLSLDKIHHDSRQLVKGSYSHLTMKQLQQQVGIKPTLIYCLDSLIFIHEIYNSEYLLKSSLISALSEMALNPRYENTNAIV
;
A
#
# COMPACT_ATOMS: atom_id res chain seq x y z
N MET A 1 -24.40 -15.36 23.77
CA MET A 1 -24.56 -14.37 22.67
C MET A 1 -23.80 -13.08 22.95
N GLU A 2 -23.95 -12.46 24.13
CA GLU A 2 -23.31 -11.17 24.44
C GLU A 2 -21.77 -11.19 24.40
N GLU A 3 -21.13 -12.27 24.86
CA GLU A 3 -19.67 -12.42 24.81
C GLU A 3 -19.13 -12.45 23.37
N ILE A 4 -19.82 -13.14 22.45
CA ILE A 4 -19.46 -13.20 21.03
C ILE A 4 -19.57 -11.82 20.40
N VAL A 5 -20.64 -11.08 20.72
CA VAL A 5 -20.82 -9.70 20.25
C VAL A 5 -19.66 -8.81 20.73
N LYS A 6 -19.26 -8.91 22.01
CA LYS A 6 -18.10 -8.18 22.54
C LYS A 6 -16.79 -8.55 21.82
N LYS A 7 -16.58 -9.84 21.50
CA LYS A 7 -15.42 -10.30 20.71
C LYS A 7 -15.42 -9.68 19.31
N PHE A 8 -16.54 -9.69 18.60
CA PHE A 8 -16.66 -9.06 17.28
C PHE A 8 -16.44 -7.54 17.35
N GLN A 9 -16.98 -6.85 18.35
CA GLN A 9 -16.73 -5.42 18.55
C GLN A 9 -15.23 -5.12 18.75
N SER A 10 -14.51 -5.97 19.49
CA SER A 10 -13.06 -5.86 19.62
C SER A 10 -12.34 -6.07 18.29
N LYS A 11 -12.75 -7.05 17.48
CA LYS A 11 -12.18 -7.29 16.15
C LYS A 11 -12.40 -6.08 15.21
N PHE A 12 -13.59 -5.50 15.17
CA PHE A 12 -13.86 -4.30 14.37
C PHE A 12 -13.11 -3.06 14.83
N ARG A 13 -12.80 -2.95 16.13
CA ARG A 13 -11.90 -1.89 16.63
C ARG A 13 -10.50 -2.05 16.06
N LYS A 14 -9.96 -3.27 16.05
CA LYS A 14 -8.66 -3.56 15.43
C LYS A 14 -8.67 -3.29 13.93
N VAL A 15 -9.72 -3.72 13.21
CA VAL A 15 -9.88 -3.39 11.78
C VAL A 15 -9.82 -1.87 11.57
N ARG A 16 -10.50 -1.08 12.40
CA ARG A 16 -10.43 0.39 12.31
C ARG A 16 -9.02 0.94 12.56
N GLU A 17 -8.28 0.38 13.52
CA GLU A 17 -6.88 0.75 13.76
C GLU A 17 -6.00 0.46 12.54
N GLU A 18 -6.16 -0.70 11.92
CA GLU A 18 -5.46 -1.07 10.67
C GLU A 18 -5.84 -0.14 9.51
N MET A 19 -7.12 0.21 9.37
CA MET A 19 -7.59 1.17 8.35
C MET A 19 -7.02 2.58 8.58
N ASN A 20 -6.85 3.00 9.83
CA ASN A 20 -6.21 4.29 10.13
C ASN A 20 -4.73 4.26 9.74
N LYS A 21 -4.00 3.19 10.11
CA LYS A 21 -2.61 2.98 9.69
C LYS A 21 -2.48 2.96 8.16
N TRP A 22 -3.43 2.33 7.47
CA TRP A 22 -3.47 2.34 6.00
C TRP A 22 -3.54 3.76 5.42
N ASN A 23 -4.35 4.65 5.99
CA ASN A 23 -4.47 6.03 5.53
C ASN A 23 -3.16 6.83 5.71
N GLU A 24 -2.44 6.58 6.81
CA GLU A 24 -1.13 7.17 7.05
C GLU A 24 -0.10 6.67 6.02
N LEU A 25 -0.07 5.36 5.76
CA LEU A 25 0.78 4.76 4.73
C LEU A 25 0.42 5.26 3.33
N GLN A 26 -0.86 5.47 3.03
CA GLN A 26 -1.32 6.02 1.75
C GLN A 26 -0.81 7.45 1.55
N SER A 27 -0.84 8.27 2.60
CA SER A 27 -0.27 9.63 2.57
C SER A 27 1.24 9.59 2.35
N CYS A 28 1.93 8.66 3.02
CA CYS A 28 3.36 8.43 2.86
C CYS A 28 3.72 8.02 1.42
N LEU A 29 3.01 7.02 0.85
CA LEU A 29 3.24 6.53 -0.50
C LEU A 29 3.01 7.61 -1.55
N ILE A 30 1.94 8.41 -1.41
CA ILE A 30 1.67 9.54 -2.31
C ILE A 30 2.82 10.56 -2.25
N SER A 31 3.31 10.89 -1.06
CA SER A 31 4.43 11.82 -0.88
C SER A 31 5.70 11.29 -1.54
N GLN A 32 6.05 10.02 -1.32
CA GLN A 32 7.18 9.37 -1.96
C GLN A 32 7.06 9.39 -3.49
N PHE A 33 5.87 9.07 -4.02
CA PHE A 33 5.62 9.10 -5.47
C PHE A 33 5.76 10.51 -6.06
N ARG A 34 5.23 11.54 -5.40
CA ARG A 34 5.41 12.94 -5.83
C ARG A 34 6.88 13.34 -5.85
N ASN A 35 7.64 12.96 -4.83
CA ASN A 35 9.07 13.24 -4.78
C ASN A 35 9.82 12.52 -5.92
N ALA A 36 9.45 11.26 -6.21
CA ALA A 36 9.99 10.53 -7.34
C ALA A 36 9.68 11.24 -8.68
N SER A 37 8.43 11.67 -8.88
CA SER A 37 8.01 12.44 -10.07
C SER A 37 8.83 13.70 -10.27
N HIS A 38 9.02 14.50 -9.20
CA HIS A 38 9.83 15.71 -9.26
C HIS A 38 11.30 15.44 -9.62
N ILE A 39 11.87 14.30 -9.19
CA ILE A 39 13.21 13.93 -9.64
C ILE A 39 13.23 13.60 -11.12
N VAL A 40 12.24 12.88 -11.63
CA VAL A 40 12.13 12.57 -13.07
C VAL A 40 12.02 13.85 -13.90
N GLU A 41 11.17 14.79 -13.50
CA GLU A 41 11.04 16.12 -14.13
C GLU A 41 12.38 16.87 -14.14
N ARG A 42 13.11 16.86 -13.01
CA ARG A 42 14.45 17.49 -12.92
C ARG A 42 15.46 16.79 -13.82
N LEU A 43 15.45 15.46 -13.89
CA LEU A 43 16.37 14.68 -14.72
C LEU A 43 16.25 15.09 -16.20
N GLN A 44 15.03 15.35 -16.71
CA GLN A 44 14.82 15.83 -18.08
C GLN A 44 15.56 17.15 -18.34
N VAL A 45 15.52 18.08 -17.39
CA VAL A 45 16.21 19.38 -17.50
C VAL A 45 17.74 19.19 -17.40
N LEU A 46 18.19 18.36 -16.49
CA LEU A 46 19.62 18.13 -16.21
C LEU A 46 20.31 17.29 -17.30
N GLN A 47 19.57 16.56 -18.11
CA GLN A 47 20.14 15.86 -19.25
C GLN A 47 20.56 16.81 -20.37
N ASN A 48 20.00 18.01 -20.46
CA ASN A 48 20.34 18.96 -21.51
C ASN A 48 21.61 19.77 -21.15
N SER A 49 22.70 19.51 -21.86
CA SER A 49 24.00 20.18 -21.67
C SER A 49 23.95 21.69 -21.87
N ASN A 50 22.95 22.21 -22.61
CA ASN A 50 22.80 23.65 -22.83
C ASN A 50 22.35 24.38 -21.56
N ASN A 51 21.79 23.67 -20.58
CA ASN A 51 21.27 24.26 -19.33
C ASN A 51 22.36 24.59 -18.30
N TYR A 52 23.61 24.20 -18.54
CA TYR A 52 24.71 24.38 -17.60
C TYR A 52 25.49 25.69 -17.80
N GLY A 53 25.36 26.34 -18.96
CA GLY A 53 25.98 27.64 -19.24
C GLY A 53 27.48 27.65 -18.95
N VAL A 54 27.91 28.55 -18.07
CA VAL A 54 29.32 28.68 -17.65
C VAL A 54 29.84 27.41 -16.96
N LEU A 55 28.99 26.61 -16.33
CA LEU A 55 29.39 25.37 -15.64
C LEU A 55 29.84 24.27 -16.60
N ASN A 56 29.61 24.41 -17.91
CA ASN A 56 30.14 23.49 -18.92
C ASN A 56 31.68 23.48 -18.97
N CYS A 57 32.36 24.50 -18.44
CA CYS A 57 33.82 24.51 -18.38
C CYS A 57 34.39 23.56 -17.31
N VAL A 58 33.56 23.08 -16.37
CA VAL A 58 33.97 22.16 -15.30
C VAL A 58 33.58 20.74 -15.68
N SER A 59 34.58 19.94 -16.06
CA SER A 59 34.41 18.53 -16.44
C SER A 59 33.74 17.72 -15.32
N GLY A 60 32.76 16.89 -15.68
CA GLY A 60 32.09 15.98 -14.75
C GLY A 60 30.97 16.60 -13.89
N THR A 61 30.70 17.90 -13.99
CA THR A 61 29.62 18.57 -13.22
C THR A 61 28.25 17.95 -13.50
N ARG A 62 27.95 17.70 -14.77
CA ARG A 62 26.69 17.07 -15.21
C ARG A 62 26.57 15.67 -14.64
N ASP A 63 27.61 14.86 -14.79
CA ASP A 63 27.60 13.45 -14.37
C ASP A 63 27.43 13.33 -12.85
N ALA A 64 28.16 14.14 -12.08
CA ALA A 64 28.02 14.18 -10.62
C ALA A 64 26.62 14.59 -10.18
N LEU A 65 25.99 15.53 -10.88
CA LEU A 65 24.63 15.98 -10.56
C LEU A 65 23.58 14.92 -10.92
N LEU A 66 23.71 14.27 -12.08
CA LEU A 66 22.85 13.16 -12.50
C LEU A 66 22.97 11.99 -11.53
N GLU A 67 24.19 11.63 -11.13
CA GLU A 67 24.46 10.59 -10.14
C GLU A 67 23.74 10.87 -8.82
N LYS A 68 23.78 12.12 -8.33
CA LYS A 68 23.04 12.51 -7.12
C LYS A 68 21.53 12.41 -7.27
N GLN A 69 20.98 12.76 -8.44
CA GLN A 69 19.54 12.60 -8.70
C GLN A 69 19.16 11.12 -8.73
N PHE A 70 19.92 10.27 -9.42
CA PHE A 70 19.67 8.83 -9.48
C PHE A 70 19.78 8.18 -8.11
N GLU A 71 20.76 8.56 -7.30
CA GLU A 71 20.90 8.07 -5.93
C GLU A 71 19.67 8.45 -5.08
N SER A 72 19.22 9.72 -5.15
CA SER A 72 18.00 10.15 -4.48
C SER A 72 16.77 9.38 -4.96
N PHE A 73 16.66 9.12 -6.27
CA PHE A 73 15.56 8.36 -6.85
C PHE A 73 15.53 6.91 -6.36
N ARG A 74 16.69 6.23 -6.36
CA ARG A 74 16.83 4.85 -5.82
C ARG A 74 16.43 4.78 -4.36
N ASN A 75 16.84 5.77 -3.56
CA ASN A 75 16.46 5.84 -2.14
C ASN A 75 14.95 5.99 -1.94
N ILE A 76 14.27 6.77 -2.79
CA ILE A 76 12.81 6.87 -2.75
C ILE A 76 12.16 5.54 -3.14
N LEU A 77 12.62 4.86 -4.19
CA LEU A 77 12.08 3.55 -4.58
C LEU A 77 12.22 2.50 -3.46
N VAL A 78 13.36 2.49 -2.76
CA VAL A 78 13.56 1.64 -1.56
C VAL A 78 12.57 2.02 -0.46
N SER A 79 12.33 3.31 -0.24
CA SER A 79 11.35 3.78 0.74
C SER A 79 9.91 3.37 0.39
N MET A 80 9.53 3.45 -0.89
CA MET A 80 8.23 3.00 -1.38
C MET A 80 8.02 1.50 -1.19
N ARG A 81 9.07 0.69 -1.40
CA ARG A 81 9.03 -0.76 -1.14
C ARG A 81 8.76 -1.07 0.34
N LYS A 82 9.45 -0.37 1.25
CA LYS A 82 9.19 -0.51 2.70
C LYS A 82 7.76 -0.13 3.06
N THR A 83 7.23 0.95 2.47
CA THR A 83 5.82 1.32 2.67
C THR A 83 4.86 0.24 2.15
N LEU A 84 5.18 -0.44 1.04
CA LEU A 84 4.40 -1.58 0.54
C LEU A 84 4.47 -2.81 1.44
N GLU A 85 5.61 -3.10 2.06
CA GLU A 85 5.73 -4.17 3.05
C GLU A 85 4.80 -3.90 4.25
N GLU A 86 4.70 -2.65 4.71
CA GLU A 86 3.76 -2.24 5.76
C GLU A 86 2.29 -2.38 5.33
N PHE A 87 1.96 -2.05 4.08
CA PHE A 87 0.62 -2.32 3.53
C PHE A 87 0.30 -3.81 3.52
N HIS A 88 1.28 -4.66 3.16
CA HIS A 88 1.10 -6.11 3.15
C HIS A 88 0.83 -6.64 4.57
N CYS A 89 1.54 -6.14 5.58
CA CYS A 89 1.29 -6.48 6.98
C CYS A 89 -0.16 -6.19 7.41
N ILE A 90 -0.72 -5.06 6.97
CA ILE A 90 -2.14 -4.72 7.22
C ILE A 90 -3.07 -5.74 6.56
N VAL A 91 -2.83 -6.08 5.28
CA VAL A 91 -3.65 -7.08 4.56
C VAL A 91 -3.64 -8.43 5.27
N LEU A 92 -2.48 -8.89 5.73
CA LEU A 92 -2.33 -10.12 6.50
C LEU A 92 -3.05 -10.04 7.86
N SER A 93 -2.99 -8.89 8.54
CA SER A 93 -3.73 -8.65 9.79
C SER A 93 -5.24 -8.76 9.59
N LEU A 94 -5.77 -8.16 8.52
CA LEU A 94 -7.19 -8.23 8.16
C LEU A 94 -7.63 -9.66 7.81
N ASP A 95 -6.84 -10.40 7.02
CA ASP A 95 -7.15 -11.80 6.71
C ASP A 95 -7.19 -12.67 7.99
N LYS A 96 -6.20 -12.48 8.86
CA LYS A 96 -6.14 -13.17 10.15
C LYS A 96 -7.36 -12.84 11.02
N ILE A 97 -7.79 -11.58 11.06
CA ILE A 97 -9.00 -11.17 11.78
C ILE A 97 -10.23 -11.89 11.24
N HIS A 98 -10.38 -11.99 9.91
CA HIS A 98 -11.48 -12.71 9.28
C HIS A 98 -11.41 -14.22 9.61
N HIS A 99 -10.25 -14.85 9.45
CA HIS A 99 -10.03 -16.27 9.75
C HIS A 99 -10.34 -16.61 11.21
N ASP A 100 -9.82 -15.84 12.17
CA ASP A 100 -10.12 -15.99 13.59
C ASP A 100 -11.61 -15.87 13.88
N SER A 101 -12.27 -14.88 13.25
CA SER A 101 -13.69 -14.62 13.44
C SER A 101 -14.53 -15.76 12.87
N ARG A 102 -14.15 -16.30 11.71
CA ARG A 102 -14.79 -17.49 11.13
C ARG A 102 -14.67 -18.70 12.05
N GLN A 103 -13.49 -18.92 12.65
CA GLN A 103 -13.30 -20.01 13.61
C GLN A 103 -14.11 -19.81 14.89
N LEU A 104 -14.21 -18.57 15.38
CA LEU A 104 -15.06 -18.24 16.53
C LEU A 104 -16.52 -18.59 16.26
N VAL A 105 -17.05 -18.25 15.07
CA VAL A 105 -18.42 -18.63 14.69
C VAL A 105 -18.53 -20.15 14.56
N LYS A 106 -17.59 -20.82 13.89
CA LYS A 106 -17.54 -22.30 13.74
C LYS A 106 -17.58 -23.04 15.08
N GLY A 107 -16.71 -22.67 16.02
CA GLY A 107 -16.67 -23.24 17.36
C GLY A 107 -17.89 -22.89 18.22
N SER A 108 -18.67 -21.88 17.83
CA SER A 108 -19.90 -21.48 18.52
C SER A 108 -21.13 -22.26 18.02
N TYR A 109 -21.10 -22.89 16.85
CA TYR A 109 -22.21 -23.71 16.33
C TYR A 109 -22.50 -24.96 17.17
N SER A 110 -21.53 -25.46 17.95
CA SER A 110 -21.76 -26.57 18.87
C SER A 110 -22.72 -26.21 20.02
N HIS A 111 -22.93 -24.91 20.29
CA HIS A 111 -23.80 -24.42 21.36
C HIS A 111 -24.92 -23.47 20.89
N LEU A 112 -24.83 -22.87 19.70
CA LEU A 112 -25.80 -21.90 19.17
C LEU A 112 -26.51 -22.46 17.93
N THR A 113 -27.84 -22.37 17.91
CA THR A 113 -28.65 -22.82 16.75
C THR A 113 -28.52 -21.83 15.60
N MET A 114 -28.61 -22.29 14.34
CA MET A 114 -28.57 -21.44 13.12
C MET A 114 -29.52 -20.23 13.19
N LYS A 115 -30.71 -20.42 13.77
CA LYS A 115 -31.68 -19.35 14.03
C LYS A 115 -31.13 -18.23 14.90
N GLN A 116 -30.29 -18.51 15.90
CA GLN A 116 -29.71 -17.52 16.82
C GLN A 116 -28.57 -16.72 16.18
N LEU A 117 -27.90 -17.27 15.16
CA LEU A 117 -26.85 -16.58 14.41
C LEU A 117 -27.41 -15.61 13.37
N GLN A 118 -28.56 -15.98 12.80
CA GLN A 118 -29.36 -15.14 11.89
C GLN A 118 -30.30 -14.19 12.63
N GLN A 119 -30.48 -14.35 13.94
CA GLN A 119 -31.39 -13.52 14.72
C GLN A 119 -30.82 -12.10 14.85
N GLN A 120 -31.54 -11.15 14.28
CA GLN A 120 -31.28 -9.74 14.46
C GLN A 120 -31.82 -9.30 15.83
N VAL A 121 -30.97 -8.77 16.70
CA VAL A 121 -31.39 -8.23 18.00
C VAL A 121 -31.39 -6.70 17.91
N GLY A 122 -32.55 -6.12 17.64
CA GLY A 122 -32.71 -4.67 17.42
C GLY A 122 -32.02 -4.19 16.15
N ILE A 123 -31.34 -3.04 16.20
CA ILE A 123 -30.64 -2.45 15.04
C ILE A 123 -29.26 -3.14 14.79
N LYS A 124 -28.85 -4.09 15.65
CA LYS A 124 -27.53 -4.72 15.53
C LYS A 124 -27.50 -5.71 14.36
N PRO A 125 -26.43 -5.69 13.52
CA PRO A 125 -26.29 -6.63 12.42
C PRO A 125 -26.15 -8.08 12.92
N THR A 126 -26.50 -9.04 12.06
CA THR A 126 -26.34 -10.47 12.35
C THR A 126 -24.86 -10.86 12.38
N LEU A 127 -24.53 -11.99 13.01
CA LEU A 127 -23.14 -12.45 13.08
C LEU A 127 -22.57 -12.83 11.71
N ILE A 128 -23.43 -13.39 10.85
CA ILE A 128 -23.09 -13.71 9.46
C ILE A 128 -22.76 -12.42 8.70
N TYR A 129 -23.62 -11.39 8.80
CA TYR A 129 -23.34 -10.09 8.19
C TYR A 129 -22.02 -9.49 8.66
N CYS A 130 -21.71 -9.63 9.97
CA CYS A 130 -20.43 -9.16 10.51
C CYS A 130 -19.25 -9.92 9.91
N LEU A 131 -19.36 -11.24 9.73
CA LEU A 131 -18.32 -12.05 9.11
C LEU A 131 -18.13 -11.70 7.62
N ASP A 132 -19.23 -11.56 6.89
CA ASP A 132 -19.25 -11.17 5.48
C ASP A 132 -18.64 -9.76 5.29
N SER A 133 -18.88 -8.86 6.23
CA SER A 133 -18.26 -7.53 6.23
C SER A 133 -16.74 -7.60 6.41
N LEU A 134 -16.23 -8.53 7.23
CA LEU A 134 -14.77 -8.68 7.46
C LEU A 134 -14.05 -9.22 6.21
N ILE A 135 -14.63 -10.21 5.53
CA ILE A 135 -14.05 -10.72 4.27
C ILE A 135 -14.09 -9.63 3.19
N PHE A 136 -15.19 -8.90 3.06
CA PHE A 136 -15.30 -7.80 2.09
C PHE A 136 -14.25 -6.71 2.32
N ILE A 137 -14.02 -6.32 3.57
CA ILE A 137 -12.95 -5.37 3.91
C ILE A 137 -11.58 -5.92 3.51
N HIS A 138 -11.28 -7.17 3.84
CA HIS A 138 -10.02 -7.79 3.44
C HIS A 138 -9.84 -7.82 1.91
N GLU A 139 -10.88 -8.18 1.16
CA GLU A 139 -10.84 -8.26 -0.32
C GLU A 139 -10.54 -6.91 -0.96
N ILE A 140 -11.17 -5.82 -0.51
CA ILE A 140 -10.90 -4.47 -1.00
C ILE A 140 -9.43 -4.10 -0.76
N TYR A 141 -8.97 -4.24 0.48
CA TYR A 141 -7.63 -3.83 0.88
C TYR A 141 -6.55 -4.69 0.20
N ASN A 142 -6.78 -5.99 0.04
CA ASN A 142 -5.89 -6.88 -0.69
C ASN A 142 -5.81 -6.48 -2.18
N SER A 143 -6.94 -6.22 -2.82
CA SER A 143 -6.99 -5.80 -4.22
C SER A 143 -6.25 -4.47 -4.43
N GLU A 144 -6.45 -3.52 -3.52
CA GLU A 144 -5.76 -2.23 -3.57
C GLU A 144 -4.25 -2.39 -3.34
N TYR A 145 -3.83 -3.23 -2.38
CA TYR A 145 -2.42 -3.57 -2.16
C TYR A 145 -1.77 -4.17 -3.40
N LEU A 146 -2.42 -5.16 -4.03
CA LEU A 146 -1.89 -5.83 -5.23
C LEU A 146 -1.70 -4.83 -6.39
N LEU A 147 -2.66 -3.92 -6.58
CA LEU A 147 -2.55 -2.85 -7.57
C LEU A 147 -1.35 -1.94 -7.29
N LYS A 148 -1.21 -1.46 -6.04
CA LYS A 148 -0.06 -0.61 -5.65
C LYS A 148 1.27 -1.36 -5.85
N SER A 149 1.33 -2.61 -5.41
CA SER A 149 2.53 -3.45 -5.51
C SER A 149 2.94 -3.68 -6.97
N SER A 150 1.97 -3.98 -7.84
CA SER A 150 2.21 -4.14 -9.28
C SER A 150 2.76 -2.84 -9.90
N LEU A 151 2.15 -1.69 -9.59
CA LEU A 151 2.60 -0.39 -10.09
C LEU A 151 4.06 -0.07 -9.68
N ILE A 152 4.40 -0.24 -8.39
CA ILE A 152 5.75 0.06 -7.91
C ILE A 152 6.78 -0.93 -8.46
N SER A 153 6.39 -2.19 -8.65
CA SER A 153 7.25 -3.19 -9.29
C SER A 153 7.57 -2.78 -10.73
N ALA A 154 6.54 -2.41 -11.51
CA ALA A 154 6.72 -1.93 -12.87
C ALA A 154 7.60 -0.66 -12.93
N LEU A 155 7.38 0.31 -12.03
CA LEU A 155 8.22 1.52 -11.94
C LEU A 155 9.67 1.18 -11.62
N SER A 156 9.91 0.23 -10.71
CA SER A 156 11.25 -0.21 -10.34
C SER A 156 11.96 -0.91 -11.51
N GLU A 157 11.24 -1.73 -12.28
CA GLU A 157 11.78 -2.39 -13.48
C GLU A 157 12.12 -1.41 -14.59
N MET A 158 11.28 -0.40 -14.81
CA MET A 158 11.56 0.66 -15.79
C MET A 158 12.77 1.50 -15.36
N ALA A 159 12.88 1.82 -14.07
CA ALA A 159 13.99 2.58 -13.51
C ALA A 159 15.34 1.86 -13.56
N LEU A 160 15.34 0.53 -13.49
CA LEU A 160 16.55 -0.30 -13.41
C LEU A 160 17.00 -0.87 -14.77
N ASN A 161 16.25 -0.63 -15.86
CA ASN A 161 16.62 -1.09 -17.19
C ASN A 161 17.45 -0.03 -17.95
N PRO A 162 18.75 -0.27 -18.19
CA PRO A 162 19.59 0.62 -19.00
C PRO A 162 19.22 0.61 -20.50
N ARG A 163 18.24 -0.21 -20.93
CA ARG A 163 17.79 -0.26 -22.33
C ARG A 163 17.12 1.02 -22.83
N TYR A 164 16.79 1.96 -21.93
CA TYR A 164 16.26 3.28 -22.29
C TYR A 164 17.34 4.37 -22.42
N GLU A 165 18.63 4.05 -22.27
CA GLU A 165 19.72 4.98 -22.59
C GLU A 165 19.82 5.30 -24.10
N ASN A 166 19.06 4.60 -24.96
CA ASN A 166 19.04 4.80 -26.41
C ASN A 166 17.75 5.37 -27.00
N THR A 167 16.84 5.90 -26.18
CA THR A 167 15.67 6.62 -26.71
C THR A 167 15.57 8.01 -26.10
N ASN A 168 16.15 8.96 -26.82
CA ASN A 168 15.49 10.23 -27.09
C ASN A 168 14.04 9.94 -27.56
N ALA A 169 13.12 9.73 -26.61
CA ALA A 169 11.67 9.79 -26.75
C ALA A 169 11.05 9.07 -25.56
N ILE A 170 10.52 9.84 -24.62
CA ILE A 170 9.10 9.81 -24.26
C ILE A 170 8.81 11.19 -23.66
N VAL A 171 7.82 11.84 -24.28
CA VAL A 171 7.19 13.11 -23.91
C VAL A 171 6.69 13.07 -22.47
#